data_AF-A0A7R9JLX2-F1
#
_entry.id   AF-A0A7R9JLX2-F1
#
_cell.length_a   1.000
_cell.length_b   1.000
_cell.length_c   1.000
_cell.angle_alpha   90.00
_cell.angle_beta   90.00
_cell.angle_gamma   90.00
#
_symmetry.space_group_name_H-M   'P 1'
#
loop_
_entity.id
_entity.type
_entity.pdbx_description
1 polymer ?
#
loop_
_entity_poly.entity_id
_entity_poly.type
_entity_poly.pdbx_seq_one_letter_code
_entity_poly.pdbx_strand_id
1 'polypeptide(L)'
;MFQEVWLGHALWDREATIIHHFASLQHFKYPHLASGVVFSAALLQRLSSRLEDEPHPNTDFSIDPSHELSLYVWDQGRGTALTHSDLLCLHKQPHCASYVVPFQPCVSLSLQLLLFVKLLQPCLFPFNSCSL
;
A
#
# COMPACT_ATOMS: atom_id res chain seq x y z
N MET A 1 -21.42 6.69 -13.41
CA MET A 1 -20.52 5.57 -13.03
C MET A 1 -19.19 6.19 -12.64
N PHE A 2 -18.73 6.03 -11.40
CA PHE A 2 -17.47 6.60 -10.95
C PHE A 2 -16.30 5.70 -11.40
N GLN A 3 -15.21 6.30 -11.88
CA GLN A 3 -14.06 5.56 -12.41
C GLN A 3 -13.19 5.01 -11.27
N GLU A 4 -12.78 3.74 -11.38
CA GLU A 4 -11.74 3.18 -10.52
C GLU A 4 -10.38 3.75 -10.88
N VAL A 5 -9.66 4.24 -9.89
CA VAL A 5 -8.30 4.81 -10.03
C VAL A 5 -7.45 4.31 -8.88
N TRP A 6 -6.25 3.84 -9.21
CA TRP A 6 -5.25 3.42 -8.25
C TRP A 6 -3.88 3.97 -8.65
N LEU A 7 -3.32 4.84 -7.81
CA LEU A 7 -2.07 5.54 -8.08
C LEU A 7 -1.05 5.28 -7.00
N GLY A 8 0.21 5.17 -7.40
CA GLY A 8 1.33 4.95 -6.49
C GLY A 8 2.65 5.25 -7.18
N HIS A 9 3.73 5.33 -6.41
CA HIS A 9 5.05 5.18 -7.00
C HIS A 9 5.25 3.71 -7.37
N ALA A 10 4.97 3.38 -8.64
CA ALA A 10 4.98 1.99 -9.10
C ALA A 10 6.39 1.39 -9.11
N LEU A 11 6.52 0.24 -8.48
CA LEU A 11 7.66 -0.66 -8.51
C LEU A 11 7.30 -1.92 -9.31
N TRP A 12 8.32 -2.64 -9.74
CA TRP A 12 8.21 -3.90 -10.48
C TRP A 12 9.53 -4.66 -10.33
N ASP A 13 9.44 -5.98 -10.27
CA ASP A 13 10.64 -6.81 -10.29
C ASP A 13 11.06 -7.11 -11.72
N ARG A 14 12.36 -7.02 -11.98
CA ARG A 14 12.94 -7.46 -13.25
C ARG A 14 13.11 -8.98 -13.30
N GLU A 15 13.34 -9.59 -12.15
CA GLU A 15 13.61 -11.01 -11.94
C GLU A 15 13.02 -11.44 -10.59
N ALA A 16 12.76 -12.73 -10.39
CA ALA A 16 12.25 -13.24 -9.11
C ALA A 16 13.22 -12.89 -7.96
N THR A 17 12.80 -12.02 -7.05
CA THR A 17 13.58 -11.69 -5.84
C THR A 17 13.27 -12.70 -4.74
N ILE A 18 14.14 -12.81 -3.72
CA ILE A 18 13.93 -13.70 -2.56
C ILE A 18 12.55 -13.45 -1.90
N ILE A 19 12.10 -12.19 -1.89
CA ILE A 19 10.84 -11.77 -1.30
C ILE A 19 9.67 -12.30 -2.14
N HIS A 20 9.68 -12.10 -3.45
CA HIS A 20 8.58 -12.52 -4.34
C HIS A 20 8.71 -13.95 -4.89
N HIS A 21 9.76 -14.68 -4.50
CA HIS A 21 10.01 -16.06 -4.94
C HIS A 21 8.86 -17.02 -4.58
N PHE A 22 8.13 -16.73 -3.50
CA PHE A 22 7.01 -17.55 -3.03
C PHE A 22 5.69 -17.24 -3.74
N ALA A 23 5.61 -16.17 -4.53
CA ALA A 23 4.51 -15.90 -5.43
C ALA A 23 4.84 -16.43 -6.83
N SER A 24 3.88 -17.09 -7.50
CA SER A 24 4.00 -17.40 -8.93
C SER A 24 4.45 -16.13 -9.68
N LEU A 25 5.37 -16.26 -10.64
CA LEU A 25 5.96 -15.17 -11.44
C LEU A 25 4.90 -14.32 -12.16
N GLN A 26 4.22 -13.45 -11.44
CA GLN A 26 3.24 -12.53 -11.98
C GLN A 26 3.92 -11.18 -12.14
N HIS A 27 4.08 -10.77 -13.39
CA HIS A 27 4.69 -9.50 -13.75
C HIS A 27 3.66 -8.38 -13.62
N PHE A 28 3.40 -7.91 -12.40
CA PHE A 28 2.55 -6.75 -12.14
C PHE A 28 3.26 -5.69 -11.31
N LYS A 29 2.72 -4.47 -11.34
CA LYS A 29 3.28 -3.32 -10.62
C LYS A 29 2.70 -3.24 -9.20
N TYR A 30 3.54 -2.93 -8.23
CA TYR A 30 3.14 -2.73 -6.83
C TYR A 30 3.62 -1.37 -6.30
N PRO A 31 2.91 -0.72 -5.35
CA PRO A 31 3.21 0.65 -4.97
C PRO A 31 4.29 0.70 -3.88
N HIS A 32 5.21 1.64 -3.98
CA HIS A 32 6.05 1.97 -2.83
C HIS A 32 5.18 2.68 -1.75
N LEU A 33 4.72 1.92 -0.75
CA LEU A 33 3.73 2.39 0.23
C LEU A 33 4.19 3.62 1.02
N ALA A 34 5.47 3.69 1.37
CA ALA A 34 6.00 4.80 2.18
C ALA A 34 6.05 6.14 1.43
N SER A 35 5.98 6.15 0.09
CA SER A 35 5.82 7.39 -0.69
C SER A 35 4.35 7.81 -0.83
N GLY A 36 3.42 6.97 -0.39
CA GLY A 36 1.98 7.17 -0.51
C GLY A 36 1.34 6.34 -1.63
N VAL A 37 0.03 6.12 -1.48
CA VAL A 37 -0.84 5.43 -2.44
C VAL A 37 -2.20 6.14 -2.44
N VAL A 38 -2.87 6.18 -3.59
CA VAL A 38 -4.17 6.84 -3.76
C VAL A 38 -5.15 5.86 -4.37
N PHE A 39 -6.36 5.83 -3.81
CA PHE A 39 -7.49 5.05 -4.30
C PHE A 39 -8.65 5.99 -4.61
N SER A 40 -9.36 5.76 -5.71
CA SER A 40 -10.67 6.39 -5.87
C SER A 40 -11.70 5.77 -4.93
N ALA A 41 -12.74 6.55 -4.60
CA ALA A 41 -13.84 6.06 -3.77
C ALA A 41 -14.52 4.82 -4.38
N ALA A 42 -14.68 4.77 -5.70
CA ALA A 42 -15.25 3.63 -6.41
C ALA A 42 -14.41 2.35 -6.19
N LEU A 43 -13.09 2.48 -6.26
CA LEU A 43 -12.18 1.36 -6.01
C LEU A 43 -12.27 0.90 -4.55
N LEU A 44 -12.25 1.82 -3.59
CA LEU A 44 -12.38 1.48 -2.17
C LEU A 44 -13.69 0.74 -1.87
N GLN A 45 -14.80 1.16 -2.49
CA GLN A 45 -16.09 0.47 -2.34
C GLN A 45 -16.03 -0.97 -2.84
N ARG A 46 -15.49 -1.21 -4.04
CA ARG A 46 -15.33 -2.58 -4.58
C ARG A 46 -14.46 -3.45 -3.66
N LEU A 47 -13.32 -2.91 -3.23
CA LEU A 47 -12.39 -3.63 -2.35
C LEU A 47 -13.03 -3.94 -1.00
N SER A 48 -13.80 -3.00 -0.44
CA SER A 48 -14.53 -3.20 0.82
C SER A 48 -15.55 -4.33 0.70
N SER A 49 -16.39 -4.32 -0.35
CA SER A 49 -17.37 -5.38 -0.57
C SER A 49 -16.72 -6.74 -0.73
N ARG A 50 -15.62 -6.82 -1.50
CA ARG A 50 -14.89 -8.07 -1.67
C ARG A 50 -14.28 -8.58 -0.37
N LEU A 51 -13.85 -7.70 0.53
CA LEU A 51 -13.29 -8.08 1.83
C LEU A 51 -14.35 -8.69 2.76
N GLU A 52 -15.60 -8.25 2.63
CA GLU A 52 -16.74 -8.79 3.37
C GLU A 52 -17.21 -10.13 2.81
N ASP A 53 -17.20 -10.29 1.48
CA ASP A 53 -17.75 -11.46 0.79
C ASP A 53 -16.78 -12.66 0.70
N GLU A 54 -15.47 -12.41 0.60
CA GLU A 54 -14.48 -13.47 0.39
C GLU A 54 -13.87 -13.96 1.72
N PRO A 55 -13.77 -15.29 1.93
CA PRO A 55 -13.03 -15.82 3.06
C PRO A 55 -11.56 -15.40 2.99
N HIS A 56 -11.06 -14.84 4.09
CA HIS A 56 -9.68 -14.36 4.15
C HIS A 56 -8.72 -15.55 3.99
N PRO A 57 -7.74 -15.48 3.08
CA PRO A 57 -6.78 -16.55 2.91
C PRO A 57 -6.00 -16.72 4.22
N ASN A 58 -6.16 -17.88 4.86
CA ASN A 58 -5.40 -18.25 6.05
C ASN A 58 -4.00 -18.68 5.61
N THR A 59 -3.11 -17.70 5.42
CA THR A 59 -1.73 -17.93 4.98
C THR A 59 -0.80 -17.87 6.18
N ASP A 60 -0.08 -18.95 6.44
CA ASP A 60 0.96 -19.03 7.49
C ASP A 60 2.22 -18.19 7.15
N PHE A 61 2.20 -17.48 6.02
CA PHE A 61 3.31 -16.69 5.52
C PHE A 61 2.81 -15.39 4.89
N SER A 62 3.53 -14.28 5.13
CA SER A 62 3.35 -13.00 4.47
C SER A 62 4.60 -12.66 3.67
N ILE A 63 4.41 -12.19 2.44
CA ILE A 63 5.51 -11.83 1.53
C ILE A 63 6.01 -10.42 1.88
N ASP A 64 5.21 -9.41 1.50
CA ASP A 64 5.31 -8.03 1.95
C ASP A 64 3.96 -7.32 1.68
N PRO A 65 3.64 -6.28 2.47
CA PRO A 65 2.34 -5.62 2.39
C PRO A 65 2.04 -4.96 1.04
N SER A 66 3.06 -4.53 0.30
CA SER A 66 2.86 -3.84 -0.98
C SER A 66 2.45 -4.82 -2.07
N HIS A 67 3.18 -5.94 -2.16
CA HIS A 67 2.90 -6.98 -3.13
C HIS A 67 1.55 -7.65 -2.86
N GLU A 68 1.24 -7.95 -1.60
CA GLU A 68 -0.05 -8.54 -1.19
C GLU A 68 -1.24 -7.64 -1.48
N LEU A 69 -1.15 -6.34 -1.12
CA LEU A 69 -2.17 -5.36 -1.47
C LEU A 69 -2.39 -5.30 -2.98
N SER A 70 -1.31 -5.37 -3.75
CA SER A 70 -1.38 -5.27 -5.20
C SER A 70 -2.03 -6.51 -5.83
N LEU A 71 -1.73 -7.70 -5.35
CA LEU A 71 -2.42 -8.93 -5.73
C LEU A 71 -3.92 -8.83 -5.44
N TYR A 72 -4.28 -8.28 -4.28
CA TYR A 72 -5.66 -8.08 -3.89
C TYR A 72 -6.38 -7.09 -4.83
N VAL A 73 -5.79 -5.93 -5.11
CA VAL A 73 -6.42 -4.92 -5.97
C VAL A 73 -6.52 -5.38 -7.43
N TRP A 74 -5.48 -6.08 -7.91
CA TRP A 74 -5.36 -6.57 -9.28
C TRP A 74 -6.32 -7.72 -9.58
N ASP A 75 -6.72 -8.50 -8.58
CA ASP A 75 -7.69 -9.61 -8.69
C ASP A 75 -7.43 -10.50 -9.92
N GLN A 76 -6.23 -11.08 -10.00
CA GLN A 76 -5.82 -11.97 -11.10
C GLN A 76 -5.97 -11.34 -12.50
N GLY A 77 -5.88 -10.01 -12.61
CA GLY A 77 -6.02 -9.28 -13.87
C GLY A 77 -7.42 -8.78 -14.21
N ARG A 78 -8.40 -8.99 -13.34
CA ARG A 78 -9.77 -8.45 -13.49
C ARG A 78 -9.96 -7.10 -12.83
N GLY A 79 -9.09 -6.74 -11.89
CA GLY A 79 -9.16 -5.52 -11.11
C GLY A 79 -8.43 -4.32 -11.73
N THR A 80 -8.33 -3.26 -10.94
CA THR A 80 -7.66 -2.02 -11.37
C THR A 80 -6.14 -2.17 -11.30
N ALA A 81 -5.43 -1.87 -12.39
CA ALA A 81 -3.97 -1.87 -12.43
C ALA A 81 -3.39 -0.63 -11.73
N LEU A 82 -2.22 -0.80 -11.10
CA LEU A 82 -1.50 0.32 -10.52
C LEU A 82 -0.98 1.25 -11.62
N THR A 83 -1.29 2.53 -11.50
CA THR A 83 -0.73 3.57 -12.36
C THR A 83 0.36 4.35 -11.61
N HIS A 84 1.51 4.53 -12.26
CA HIS A 84 2.60 5.33 -11.70
C HIS A 84 2.19 6.81 -11.62
N SER A 85 2.52 7.48 -10.52
CA SER A 85 2.31 8.92 -10.36
C SER A 85 3.60 9.61 -9.92
N ASP A 86 4.07 10.56 -10.73
CA ASP A 86 5.27 11.36 -10.45
C ASP A 86 5.08 12.30 -9.24
N LEU A 87 3.85 12.46 -8.76
CA LEU A 87 3.54 13.26 -7.56
C LEU A 87 3.83 12.47 -6.26
N LEU A 88 4.01 11.16 -6.35
CA LEU A 88 4.33 10.28 -5.22
C LEU A 88 5.81 9.91 -5.32
N CYS A 89 6.64 10.61 -4.55
CA CYS A 89 8.09 10.60 -4.73
C CYS A 89 8.81 9.76 -3.66
N LEU A 90 9.99 9.24 -4.01
CA LEU A 90 10.86 8.58 -3.02
C LEU A 90 11.61 9.59 -2.13
N HIS A 91 11.83 10.81 -2.63
CA HIS A 91 12.53 11.88 -1.94
C HIS A 91 11.75 13.18 -2.04
N LYS A 92 12.01 14.12 -1.12
CA LYS A 92 11.37 15.44 -1.12
C LYS A 92 11.77 16.23 -2.37
N GLN A 93 10.79 16.59 -3.20
CA GLN A 93 10.98 17.52 -4.32
C GLN A 93 9.81 18.53 -4.37
N PRO A 94 9.98 19.70 -5.03
CA PRO A 94 8.98 20.78 -5.01
C PRO A 94 7.61 20.41 -5.59
N HIS A 95 7.56 19.48 -6.55
CA HIS A 95 6.33 19.06 -7.21
C HIS A 95 5.68 17.81 -6.58
N CYS A 96 6.29 17.25 -5.53
CA CYS A 96 5.78 16.04 -4.90
C CYS A 96 4.60 16.37 -3.99
N ALA A 97 3.48 15.67 -4.19
CA ALA A 97 2.35 15.69 -3.27
C ALA A 97 2.66 14.91 -1.98
N SER A 98 3.42 13.83 -2.09
CA SER A 98 3.86 13.01 -0.94
C SER A 98 5.26 12.45 -1.20
N TYR A 99 6.01 12.21 -0.12
CA TYR A 99 7.33 11.62 -0.18
C TYR A 99 7.65 10.84 1.10
N VAL A 100 8.65 9.96 1.01
CA VAL A 100 9.11 9.13 2.14
C VAL A 100 9.69 10.02 3.23
N VAL A 101 9.16 9.90 4.44
CA VAL A 101 9.72 10.54 5.64
C VAL A 101 10.47 9.50 6.47
N PRO A 102 11.65 9.83 7.02
CA PRO A 102 12.32 8.96 7.97
C PRO A 102 11.39 8.63 9.13
N PHE A 103 11.51 7.41 9.66
CA PHE A 103 10.79 7.01 10.85
C PHE A 103 11.13 7.98 11.99
N GLN A 104 10.12 8.66 12.52
CA GLN A 104 10.24 9.42 13.75
C GLN A 104 9.69 8.57 14.89
N PRO A 105 10.44 8.38 15.98
CA PRO A 105 9.95 7.63 17.13
C PRO A 105 8.66 8.27 17.65
N CYS A 106 7.73 7.43 18.12
CA CYS A 106 6.48 7.89 18.71
C CYS A 106 6.76 8.64 20.01
N VAL A 107 6.97 9.95 19.93
CA VAL A 107 6.89 10.83 21.11
C VAL A 107 5.40 11.01 21.42
N SER A 108 5.02 11.02 22.71
CA SER A 108 3.62 11.06 23.13
C SER A 108 2.88 12.27 22.55
N LEU A 109 2.19 12.04 21.43
CA LEU A 109 1.36 13.04 20.78
C LEU A 109 0.06 13.16 21.58
N SER A 110 -0.13 14.31 22.22
CA SER A 110 -1.44 14.68 22.74
C SER A 110 -2.39 14.79 21.53
N LEU A 111 -3.51 14.08 21.62
CA LEU A 111 -4.55 14.06 20.59
C LEU A 111 -5.16 15.45 20.44
N GLN A 112 -4.63 16.26 19.54
CA GLN A 112 -5.39 17.31 18.89
C GLN A 112 -5.66 16.91 17.45
N LEU A 113 -6.89 16.43 17.30
CA LEU A 113 -7.67 16.11 16.11
C LEU A 113 -7.26 16.93 14.88
N LEU A 114 -6.49 16.31 13.98
CA LEU A 114 -6.45 16.68 12.57
C LEU A 114 -6.69 15.41 11.76
N LEU A 115 -7.96 15.22 11.37
CA LEU A 115 -8.39 14.30 10.32
C LEU A 115 -7.83 14.76 8.97
N PHE A 116 -6.55 14.51 8.75
CA PHE A 116 -6.08 14.12 7.43
C PHE A 116 -5.75 12.65 7.55
N VAL A 117 -6.53 11.80 6.89
CA VAL A 117 -6.22 10.38 6.73
C VAL A 117 -4.95 10.29 5.88
N LYS A 118 -3.80 10.49 6.53
CA LYS A 118 -2.50 10.04 6.09
C LYS A 118 -2.53 8.54 6.31
N LEU A 119 -3.07 7.80 5.33
CA LEU A 119 -2.99 6.34 5.32
C LEU A 119 -1.53 5.99 5.64
N LEU A 120 -1.34 5.24 6.73
CA LEU A 120 -0.06 4.87 7.37
C LEU A 120 0.43 5.82 8.49
N GLN A 121 -0.24 5.77 9.64
CA GLN A 121 0.52 5.68 10.89
C GLN A 121 1.32 4.37 10.84
N PRO A 122 2.66 4.36 10.98
CA PRO A 122 3.46 3.13 10.95
C PRO A 122 3.26 2.22 12.18
N CYS A 123 2.22 2.45 12.98
CA CYS A 123 2.00 1.76 14.27
C CYS A 123 1.12 0.50 14.16
N LEU A 124 0.81 0.00 12.96
CA LEU A 124 -0.07 -1.17 12.78
C LEU A 124 0.64 -2.48 12.42
N PHE A 125 1.98 -2.53 12.46
CA PHE A 125 2.68 -3.81 12.47
C PHE A 125 3.01 -4.22 13.91
N PRO A 126 2.57 -5.41 14.36
CA PRO A 126 2.86 -5.90 15.71
C PRO A 126 4.28 -6.46 15.75
N PHE A 127 5.29 -5.59 15.67
CA PHE A 127 6.57 -5.93 16.28
C PHE A 127 6.52 -5.42 17.71
N ASN A 128 6.16 -6.34 18.61
CA ASN A 128 6.32 -6.16 20.06
C ASN A 128 7.74 -5.67 20.36
N SER A 129 7.93 -4.37 20.56
CA SER A 129 9.02 -3.76 21.36
C SER A 129 8.84 -2.24 21.45
N CYS A 130 7.71 -1.80 22.01
CA CYS A 130 7.73 -0.59 22.85
C CYS A 130 7.83 -1.09 24.29
N SER A 131 9.05 -1.39 24.71
CA SER A 131 9.38 -1.55 26.13
C SER A 131 10.21 -0.34 26.52
N LEU A 132 9.73 0.37 27.55
CA LEU A 132 10.46 1.41 28.27
C LEU A 132 11.78 0.89 28.82
#